data_AF-A0A956HDH0-F1
#
_entry.id   AF-A0A956HDH0-F1
#
_cell.length_a   1.000
_cell.length_b   1.000
_cell.length_c   1.000
_cell.angle_alpha   90.00
_cell.angle_beta   90.00
_cell.angle_gamma   90.00
#
_symmetry.space_group_name_H-M   'P 1'
#
loop_
_entity.id
_entity.type
_entity.pdbx_description
1 polymer ?
#
loop_
_entity_poly.entity_id
_entity_poly.type
_entity_poly.pdbx_seq_one_letter_code
_entity_poly.pdbx_strand_id
1 'polypeptide(L)'
;QRVRSQYALEIRRGRDVTFDQFDVLKNRSWRPFQLTFLLLSIPSLADPTHPDRVQPVEAYADLLWFPTGGGKTEAYLGVAAFTMAIRRMQGNLGGYDGSRGLAVIMRYTLRLLTLQQFQRGTALICAMEVLRREALTKGDEALGAEPFTIGLWVGNKVTPGTTEDSH
;
A
#
# COMPACT_ATOMS: atom_id res chain seq x y z
N GLN A 1 -4.71 0.76 -12.53
CA GLN A 1 -4.04 1.95 -13.10
C GLN A 1 -3.52 1.72 -14.53
N ARG A 2 -2.81 0.62 -14.81
CA ARG A 2 -2.27 0.30 -16.15
C ARG A 2 -3.31 0.45 -17.28
N VAL A 3 -4.50 -0.12 -17.10
CA VAL A 3 -5.63 -0.01 -18.06
C VAL A 3 -5.92 1.45 -18.42
N ARG A 4 -6.14 2.31 -17.42
CA ARG A 4 -6.38 3.75 -17.62
C ARG A 4 -5.21 4.46 -18.30
N SER A 5 -3.97 4.11 -17.95
CA SER A 5 -2.78 4.69 -18.58
C SER A 5 -2.63 4.29 -20.05
N GLN A 6 -2.92 3.03 -20.40
CA GLN A 6 -2.90 2.56 -21.78
C GLN A 6 -4.03 3.21 -22.59
N TYR A 7 -5.26 3.20 -22.07
CA TYR A 7 -6.39 3.89 -22.69
C TYR A 7 -6.07 5.37 -22.97
N ALA A 8 -5.59 6.11 -21.96
CA ALA A 8 -5.24 7.52 -22.12
C ALA A 8 -4.11 7.77 -23.13
N LEU A 9 -3.13 6.85 -23.25
CA LEU A 9 -2.06 6.94 -24.25
C LEU A 9 -2.60 6.79 -25.67
N GLU A 10 -3.57 5.89 -25.86
CA GLU A 10 -4.13 5.57 -27.17
C GLU A 10 -5.08 6.65 -27.67
N ILE A 11 -5.87 7.24 -26.77
CA ILE A 11 -6.64 8.46 -27.04
C ILE A 11 -5.70 9.61 -27.44
N ARG A 12 -4.57 9.80 -26.75
CA ARG A 12 -3.57 10.84 -27.11
C ARG A 12 -2.91 10.62 -28.46
N ARG A 13 -2.91 9.39 -28.97
CA ARG A 13 -2.42 9.04 -30.31
C ARG A 13 -3.50 9.23 -31.39
N GLY A 14 -4.67 9.76 -31.04
CA GLY A 14 -5.77 9.99 -31.97
C GLY A 14 -6.48 8.71 -32.42
N ARG A 15 -6.32 7.60 -31.69
CA ARG A 15 -7.01 6.34 -32.00
C ARG A 15 -8.39 6.33 -31.38
N ASP A 16 -9.37 5.88 -32.14
CA ASP A 16 -10.73 5.64 -31.66
C ASP A 16 -10.78 4.28 -30.98
N VAL A 17 -10.69 4.30 -29.66
CA VAL A 17 -10.62 3.10 -28.80
C VAL A 17 -11.55 3.26 -27.62
N THR A 18 -12.12 2.17 -27.12
CA THR A 18 -12.97 2.17 -25.92
C THR A 18 -12.21 1.67 -24.70
N PHE A 19 -12.67 2.03 -23.51
CA PHE A 19 -12.03 1.59 -22.26
C PHE A 19 -11.99 0.06 -22.12
N ASP A 20 -13.10 -0.61 -22.49
CA ASP A 20 -13.27 -2.06 -22.34
C ASP A 20 -12.25 -2.87 -23.14
N GLN A 21 -11.76 -2.32 -24.27
CA GLN A 21 -10.69 -2.94 -25.07
C GLN A 21 -9.39 -3.11 -24.28
N PHE A 22 -9.15 -2.24 -23.29
CA PHE A 22 -7.97 -2.33 -22.43
C PHE A 22 -8.25 -3.06 -21.13
N ASP A 23 -9.50 -3.23 -20.73
CA ASP A 23 -9.89 -3.79 -19.45
C ASP A 23 -9.90 -5.33 -19.44
N VAL A 24 -8.79 -5.90 -19.91
CA VAL A 24 -8.57 -7.34 -20.01
C VAL A 24 -7.66 -7.84 -18.88
N LEU A 25 -7.79 -9.12 -18.51
CA LEU A 25 -6.99 -9.75 -17.45
C LEU A 25 -5.49 -9.51 -17.57
N LYS A 26 -4.96 -9.57 -18.80
CA LYS A 26 -3.54 -9.32 -19.08
C LYS A 26 -3.07 -7.94 -18.60
N ASN A 27 -3.94 -6.93 -18.65
CA ASN A 27 -3.61 -5.56 -18.24
C ASN A 27 -3.86 -5.28 -16.75
N ARG A 28 -4.49 -6.23 -16.04
CA ARG A 28 -4.69 -6.23 -14.58
C ARG A 28 -3.60 -7.05 -13.83
N SER A 29 -2.54 -7.44 -14.54
CA SER A 29 -1.46 -8.29 -14.01
C SER A 29 -0.32 -7.52 -13.33
N TRP A 30 0.32 -8.16 -12.36
CA TRP A 30 1.58 -7.71 -11.78
C TRP A 30 2.73 -7.87 -12.78
N ARG A 31 3.70 -6.95 -12.74
CA ARG A 31 4.98 -7.10 -13.45
C ARG A 31 5.91 -7.95 -12.59
N PRO A 32 6.81 -8.76 -13.18
CA PRO A 32 7.71 -9.64 -12.42
C PRO A 32 8.46 -8.92 -11.30
N PHE A 33 9.07 -7.76 -11.57
CA PHE A 33 9.82 -7.02 -10.55
C PHE A 33 8.98 -6.58 -9.35
N GLN A 34 7.68 -6.32 -9.55
CA GLN A 34 6.79 -5.89 -8.47
C GLN A 34 6.56 -7.07 -7.50
N LEU A 35 6.40 -8.28 -8.06
CA LEU A 35 6.30 -9.51 -7.27
C LEU A 35 7.64 -9.84 -6.62
N THR A 36 8.75 -9.75 -7.34
CA THR A 36 10.08 -9.98 -6.78
C THR A 36 10.34 -9.05 -5.60
N PHE A 37 10.05 -7.76 -5.72
CA PHE A 37 10.21 -6.80 -4.62
C PHE A 37 9.36 -7.19 -3.41
N LEU A 38 8.09 -7.55 -3.62
CA LEU A 38 7.22 -8.02 -2.53
C LEU A 38 7.79 -9.28 -1.86
N LEU A 39 8.16 -10.28 -2.66
CA LEU A 39 8.68 -11.56 -2.16
C LEU A 39 9.98 -11.40 -1.36
N LEU A 40 10.85 -10.49 -1.78
CA LEU A 40 12.09 -10.16 -1.06
C LEU A 40 11.79 -9.52 0.30
N SER A 41 10.73 -8.71 0.42
CA SER A 41 10.37 -8.06 1.68
C SER A 41 9.59 -8.95 2.65
N ILE A 42 8.99 -10.06 2.20
CA ILE A 42 8.12 -10.90 3.06
C ILE A 42 8.85 -11.47 4.30
N PRO A 43 10.05 -12.08 4.19
CA PRO A 43 10.70 -12.73 5.34
C PRO A 43 10.93 -11.75 6.51
N SER A 44 11.46 -10.57 6.22
CA SER A 44 11.70 -9.55 7.24
C SER A 44 10.40 -8.97 7.81
N LEU A 45 9.35 -8.85 6.99
CA LEU A 45 8.04 -8.38 7.47
C LEU A 45 7.31 -9.41 8.34
N ALA A 46 7.45 -10.70 8.02
CA ALA A 46 6.76 -11.78 8.72
C ALA A 46 7.48 -12.21 10.00
N ASP A 47 8.80 -12.07 10.09
CA ASP A 47 9.55 -12.45 11.29
C ASP A 47 10.09 -11.20 12.02
N PRO A 48 9.55 -10.85 13.20
CA PRO A 48 10.09 -9.76 14.03
C PRO A 48 11.54 -9.94 14.45
N THR A 49 12.02 -11.18 14.47
CA THR A 49 13.39 -11.55 14.86
C THR A 49 14.35 -11.64 13.67
N HIS A 50 13.86 -11.37 12.45
CA HIS A 50 14.67 -11.44 11.24
C HIS A 50 15.94 -10.57 11.35
N PRO A 51 17.12 -11.06 10.95
CA PRO A 51 18.39 -10.32 11.03
C PRO A 51 18.31 -8.89 10.50
N ASP A 52 17.70 -8.70 9.32
CA ASP A 52 17.49 -7.38 8.69
C ASP A 52 16.74 -6.36 9.56
N ARG A 53 16.04 -6.80 10.61
CA ARG A 53 15.28 -5.93 11.54
C ARG A 53 15.98 -5.66 12.85
N VAL A 54 16.80 -6.59 13.34
CA VAL A 54 17.30 -6.57 14.73
C VAL A 54 18.78 -6.23 14.84
N GLN A 55 19.55 -6.28 13.75
CA GLN A 55 20.98 -6.03 13.77
C GLN A 55 21.31 -4.55 13.49
N PRO A 56 21.70 -3.73 14.49
CA PRO A 56 21.78 -2.27 14.36
C PRO A 56 22.91 -1.77 13.45
N VAL A 57 23.97 -2.55 13.29
CA VAL A 57 25.13 -2.22 12.44
C VAL A 57 24.86 -2.53 10.96
N GLU A 58 23.80 -3.31 10.68
CA GLU A 58 23.46 -3.86 9.36
C GLU A 58 22.03 -3.50 8.93
N ALA A 59 21.48 -2.37 9.38
CA ALA A 59 20.14 -1.98 8.96
C ALA A 59 20.10 -1.74 7.44
N TYR A 60 19.51 -2.68 6.70
CA TYR A 60 19.37 -2.61 5.25
C TYR A 60 18.11 -1.84 4.84
N ALA A 61 18.21 -1.07 3.77
CA ALA A 61 17.08 -0.42 3.13
C ALA A 61 16.93 -0.95 1.71
N ASP A 62 15.76 -1.52 1.40
CA ASP A 62 15.47 -1.98 0.06
C ASP A 62 15.25 -0.80 -0.90
N LEU A 63 16.04 -0.75 -1.98
CA LEU A 63 15.93 0.29 -3.01
C LEU A 63 15.21 -0.24 -4.26
N LEU A 64 13.99 0.25 -4.50
CA LEU A 64 13.26 -0.04 -5.74
C LEU A 64 13.59 0.97 -6.85
N TRP A 65 14.58 0.65 -7.69
CA TRP A 65 15.01 1.52 -8.79
C TRP A 65 14.46 1.06 -10.16
N PHE A 66 13.44 1.74 -10.66
CA PHE A 66 12.86 1.52 -12.00
C PHE A 66 12.46 2.85 -12.66
N PRO A 67 12.34 2.92 -14.00
CA PRO A 67 11.87 4.11 -14.70
C PRO A 67 10.50 4.63 -14.21
N THR A 68 10.24 5.92 -14.40
CA THR A 68 8.92 6.51 -14.15
C THR A 68 7.85 5.85 -15.03
N GLY A 69 6.63 5.72 -14.52
CA GLY A 69 5.57 4.96 -15.21
C GLY A 69 5.76 3.43 -15.22
N GLY A 70 6.86 2.90 -14.67
CA GLY A 70 7.15 1.47 -14.62
C GLY A 70 6.25 0.65 -13.68
N GLY A 71 5.46 1.29 -12.82
CA GLY A 71 4.60 0.61 -11.83
C GLY A 71 5.26 0.37 -10.47
N LYS A 72 6.19 1.23 -10.05
CA LYS A 72 6.83 1.13 -8.72
C LYS A 72 5.82 1.19 -7.58
N THR A 73 4.76 1.96 -7.76
CA THR A 73 3.75 2.16 -6.72
C THR A 73 3.01 0.89 -6.36
N GLU A 74 2.64 0.07 -7.33
CA GLU A 74 1.98 -1.21 -7.04
C GLU A 74 2.87 -2.12 -6.19
N ALA A 75 4.19 -2.09 -6.39
CA ALA A 75 5.12 -2.89 -5.60
C ALA A 75 5.10 -2.49 -4.12
N TYR A 76 5.33 -1.21 -3.79
CA TYR A 76 5.34 -0.78 -2.38
C TYR A 76 3.93 -0.77 -1.75
N LEU A 77 2.87 -0.61 -2.54
CA LEU A 77 1.49 -0.79 -2.05
C LEU A 77 1.22 -2.25 -1.67
N GLY A 78 1.75 -3.21 -2.44
CA GLY A 78 1.69 -4.63 -2.08
C GLY A 78 2.42 -4.91 -0.77
N VAL A 79 3.62 -4.34 -0.61
CA VAL A 79 4.39 -4.45 0.64
C VAL A 79 3.60 -3.85 1.81
N ALA A 80 3.07 -2.63 1.66
CA ALA A 80 2.26 -1.97 2.68
C ALA A 80 1.02 -2.81 3.08
N ALA A 81 0.32 -3.38 2.09
CA ALA A 81 -0.83 -4.25 2.33
C ALA A 81 -0.45 -5.49 3.14
N PHE A 82 0.65 -6.15 2.76
CA PHE A 82 1.17 -7.31 3.48
C PHE A 82 1.57 -6.95 4.91
N THR A 83 2.34 -5.87 5.12
CA THR A 83 2.76 -5.39 6.45
C THR A 83 1.55 -5.16 7.37
N MET A 84 0.50 -4.53 6.87
CA MET A 84 -0.72 -4.27 7.64
C MET A 84 -1.50 -5.56 7.95
N ALA A 85 -1.57 -6.50 7.01
CA ALA A 85 -2.29 -7.77 7.20
C ALA A 85 -1.54 -8.71 8.16
N ILE A 86 -0.24 -8.95 7.94
CA ILE A 86 0.55 -9.89 8.74
C ILE A 86 0.61 -9.47 10.20
N ARG A 87 0.73 -8.15 10.46
CA ARG A 87 0.72 -7.60 11.81
C ARG A 87 -0.57 -7.95 12.57
N ARG A 88 -1.72 -7.96 11.90
CA ARG A 88 -3.01 -8.33 12.52
C ARG A 88 -3.15 -9.83 12.70
N MET A 89 -2.75 -10.60 11.69
CA MET A 89 -2.82 -12.07 11.73
C MET A 89 -1.93 -12.68 12.82
N GLN A 90 -0.81 -12.04 13.15
CA GLN A 90 0.09 -12.49 14.20
C GLN A 90 -0.34 -12.08 15.61
N GLY A 91 -1.32 -11.18 15.73
CA GLY A 91 -1.78 -10.65 17.01
C GLY A 91 -0.70 -9.90 17.77
N ASN A 92 -0.69 -10.04 19.10
CA ASN A 92 0.23 -9.31 19.96
C ASN A 92 1.60 -9.97 20.00
N LEU A 93 2.65 -9.21 19.68
CA LEU A 93 4.03 -9.68 19.63
C LEU A 93 4.90 -8.86 20.56
N GLY A 94 5.73 -9.52 21.37
CA GLY A 94 6.65 -8.84 22.29
C GLY A 94 5.97 -7.92 23.32
N GLY A 95 4.71 -8.18 23.66
CA GLY A 95 3.90 -7.32 24.56
C GLY A 95 3.26 -6.11 23.89
N TYR A 96 3.40 -5.95 22.57
CA TYR A 96 2.81 -4.85 21.81
C TYR A 96 1.53 -5.27 21.10
N ASP A 97 0.58 -4.33 21.00
CA ASP A 97 -0.69 -4.52 20.31
C ASP A 97 -0.51 -4.58 18.78
N GLY A 98 -0.88 -5.72 18.19
CA GLY A 98 -0.85 -5.94 16.74
C GLY A 98 -2.07 -5.40 16.00
N SER A 99 -3.16 -5.11 16.70
CA SER A 99 -4.45 -4.74 16.10
C SER A 99 -4.54 -3.27 15.66
N ARG A 100 -3.79 -2.38 16.32
CA ARG A 100 -3.88 -0.92 16.15
C ARG A 100 -2.51 -0.24 16.16
N GLY A 101 -2.44 0.97 15.59
CA GLY A 101 -1.23 1.79 15.52
C GLY A 101 -0.68 1.95 14.10
N LEU A 102 0.41 2.71 13.98
CA LEU A 102 1.02 3.06 12.70
C LEU A 102 1.84 1.89 12.14
N ALA A 103 1.51 1.43 10.92
CA ALA A 103 2.21 0.33 10.26
C ALA A 103 3.13 0.80 9.12
N VAL A 104 2.75 1.86 8.40
CA VAL A 104 3.45 2.32 7.19
C VAL A 104 3.48 3.84 7.15
N ILE A 105 4.66 4.42 6.87
CA ILE A 105 4.84 5.84 6.60
C ILE A 105 5.25 6.00 5.14
N MET A 106 4.54 6.84 4.40
CA MET A 106 4.91 7.22 3.03
C MET A 106 5.23 8.71 2.98
N ARG A 107 6.42 9.03 2.47
CA ARG A 107 6.88 10.42 2.31
C ARG A 107 7.07 10.74 0.83
N TYR A 108 6.49 11.84 0.40
CA TYR A 108 6.65 12.39 -0.94
C TYR A 108 7.16 13.83 -0.84
N THR A 109 8.03 14.22 -1.76
CA THR A 109 8.65 15.56 -1.75
C THR A 109 7.74 16.65 -2.30
N LEU A 110 6.85 16.31 -3.24
CA LEU A 110 5.96 17.26 -3.92
C LEU A 110 4.53 17.12 -3.43
N ARG A 111 3.87 18.23 -3.07
CA ARG A 111 2.48 18.25 -2.56
C ARG A 111 1.48 17.59 -3.51
N LEU A 112 1.55 17.91 -4.81
CA LEU A 112 0.66 17.31 -5.80
C LEU A 112 0.85 15.79 -5.88
N LEU A 113 2.11 15.34 -5.84
CA LEU A 113 2.42 13.93 -5.83
C LEU A 113 1.89 13.28 -4.54
N THR A 114 2.02 13.92 -3.38
CA THR A 114 1.46 13.44 -2.12
C THR A 114 -0.05 13.21 -2.25
N LEU A 115 -0.79 14.17 -2.80
CA LEU A 115 -2.25 14.02 -2.99
C LEU A 115 -2.60 12.88 -3.96
N GLN A 116 -1.90 12.79 -5.09
CA GLN A 116 -2.11 11.71 -6.06
C GLN A 116 -1.82 10.33 -5.46
N GLN A 117 -0.75 10.20 -4.68
CA GLN A 117 -0.38 8.95 -4.04
C GLN A 117 -1.27 8.63 -2.85
N PHE A 118 -1.77 9.64 -2.13
CA PHE A 118 -2.79 9.47 -1.11
C PHE A 118 -4.05 8.83 -1.68
N GLN A 119 -4.59 9.33 -2.80
CA GLN A 119 -5.74 8.72 -3.47
C GLN A 119 -5.52 7.23 -3.80
N ARG A 120 -4.29 6.88 -4.21
CA ARG A 120 -3.94 5.48 -4.49
C ARG A 120 -3.85 4.64 -3.23
N GLY A 121 -3.28 5.19 -2.15
CA GLY A 121 -3.26 4.55 -0.83
C GLY A 121 -4.67 4.35 -0.29
N THR A 122 -5.55 5.35 -0.39
CA THR A 122 -6.96 5.24 0.00
C THR A 122 -7.67 4.11 -0.73
N ALA A 123 -7.48 3.98 -2.05
CA ALA A 123 -8.08 2.88 -2.81
C ALA A 123 -7.62 1.49 -2.30
N LEU A 124 -6.34 1.35 -1.94
CA LEU A 124 -5.83 0.13 -1.32
C LEU A 124 -6.52 -0.14 0.02
N ILE A 125 -6.58 0.87 0.90
CA ILE A 125 -7.18 0.74 2.23
C ILE A 125 -8.66 0.40 2.15
N CYS A 126 -9.40 1.01 1.23
CA CYS A 126 -10.79 0.62 0.96
C CYS A 126 -10.91 -0.84 0.55
N ALA A 127 -10.04 -1.34 -0.34
CA ALA A 127 -10.06 -2.74 -0.75
C ALA A 127 -9.73 -3.69 0.42
N MET A 128 -8.75 -3.34 1.26
CA MET A 128 -8.40 -4.11 2.45
C MET A 128 -9.55 -4.13 3.46
N GLU A 129 -10.24 -3.01 3.66
CA GLU A 129 -11.40 -2.92 4.56
C GLU A 129 -12.58 -3.74 4.06
N VAL A 130 -12.81 -3.80 2.74
CA VAL A 130 -13.81 -4.70 2.14
C VAL A 130 -13.47 -6.16 2.47
N LEU A 131 -12.22 -6.58 2.21
CA LEU A 131 -11.78 -7.96 2.49
C LEU A 131 -11.93 -8.31 3.98
N ARG A 132 -11.55 -7.39 4.88
CA ARG A 132 -11.70 -7.58 6.33
C ARG A 132 -13.16 -7.76 6.74
N ARG A 133 -14.07 -6.91 6.24
CA ARG A 133 -15.51 -7.02 6.54
C ARG A 133 -16.09 -8.32 6.02
N GLU A 134 -15.75 -8.72 4.79
CA GLU A 134 -16.18 -9.99 4.22
C GLU A 134 -15.68 -11.20 5.01
N ALA A 135 -14.41 -11.19 5.43
CA ALA A 135 -13.84 -12.22 6.30
C ALA A 135 -14.62 -12.31 7.63
N LEU A 136 -14.86 -11.17 8.28
CA LEU A 136 -15.58 -11.10 9.54
C LEU A 136 -17.02 -11.62 9.42
N THR A 137 -17.72 -11.29 8.32
CA THR A 137 -19.08 -11.84 8.06
C THR A 137 -19.11 -13.36 7.89
N LYS A 138 -17.98 -13.96 7.51
CA LYS A 138 -17.81 -15.41 7.39
C LYS A 138 -17.27 -16.06 8.68
N GLY A 139 -17.06 -15.28 9.74
CA GLY A 139 -16.51 -15.74 11.01
C GLY A 139 -14.98 -15.84 11.05
N ASP A 140 -14.28 -15.28 10.06
CA ASP A 140 -12.82 -15.19 10.07
C ASP A 140 -12.36 -13.88 10.72
N GLU A 141 -11.77 -14.00 11.91
CA GLU A 141 -11.28 -12.89 12.71
C GLU A 141 -9.78 -12.59 12.50
N ALA A 142 -9.09 -13.27 11.57
CA ALA A 142 -7.65 -13.13 11.38
C ALA A 142 -7.18 -11.71 11.03
N LEU A 143 -8.04 -10.90 10.40
CA LEU A 143 -7.77 -9.49 10.07
C LEU A 143 -8.26 -8.50 11.15
N GLY A 144 -8.79 -9.00 12.26
CA GLY A 144 -9.26 -8.23 13.41
C GLY A 144 -10.54 -7.41 13.18
N ALA A 145 -11.07 -6.89 14.29
CA ALA A 145 -12.28 -6.07 14.29
C ALA A 145 -12.04 -4.60 13.91
N GLU A 146 -10.82 -4.10 14.09
CA GLU A 146 -10.47 -2.69 13.89
C GLU A 146 -10.44 -2.31 12.39
N PRO A 147 -10.92 -1.13 11.97
CA PRO A 147 -10.85 -0.69 10.57
C PRO A 147 -9.41 -0.47 10.09
N PHE A 148 -9.13 -0.69 8.81
CA PHE A 148 -7.91 -0.15 8.20
C PHE A 148 -8.08 1.34 7.90
N THR A 149 -7.11 2.18 8.28
CA THR A 149 -7.18 3.64 8.14
C THR A 149 -5.93 4.21 7.47
N ILE A 150 -6.07 5.39 6.87
CA ILE A 150 -4.97 6.15 6.28
C ILE A 150 -5.18 7.64 6.56
N GLY A 151 -4.11 8.30 7.00
CA GLY A 151 -4.07 9.74 7.21
C GLY A 151 -3.20 10.43 6.17
N LEU A 152 -3.46 11.72 5.97
CA LEU A 152 -2.62 12.61 5.18
C LEU A 152 -2.10 13.72 6.08
N TRP A 153 -0.78 13.84 6.21
CA TRP A 153 -0.16 14.97 6.89
C TRP A 153 0.54 15.86 5.88
N VAL A 154 0.01 17.08 5.67
CA VAL A 154 0.52 18.07 4.71
C VAL A 154 0.94 19.38 5.37
N GLY A 155 1.16 19.34 6.69
CA GLY A 155 1.54 20.46 7.53
C GLY A 155 0.35 21.25 8.08
N ASN A 156 0.58 21.90 9.23
CA ASN A 156 -0.46 22.53 10.05
C ASN A 156 -1.15 23.76 9.41
N LYS A 157 -0.78 24.14 8.19
CA LYS A 157 -1.45 25.21 7.42
C LYS A 157 -2.67 24.72 6.64
N VAL A 158 -2.74 23.43 6.34
CA VAL A 158 -3.76 22.85 5.43
C VAL A 158 -4.49 21.67 6.05
N THR A 159 -3.88 21.03 7.06
CA THR A 159 -4.50 19.99 7.89
C THR A 159 -4.34 20.39 9.35
N PRO A 160 -5.33 20.10 10.21
CA PRO A 160 -5.23 20.42 11.64
C PRO A 160 -4.00 19.75 12.27
N GLY A 161 -3.33 20.48 13.16
CA GLY A 161 -2.08 20.04 13.79
C GLY A 161 -2.28 19.19 15.04
N THR A 162 -3.50 19.11 15.55
CA THR A 162 -3.88 18.39 16.76
C THR A 162 -5.13 17.54 16.52
N THR A 163 -5.32 16.52 17.36
CA THR A 163 -6.53 15.68 17.34
C THR A 163 -7.79 16.46 17.66
N GLU A 164 -7.71 17.44 18.59
CA GLU A 164 -8.85 18.29 18.95
C GLU A 164 -9.33 19.14 17.77
N ASP A 165 -8.40 19.64 16.95
CA ASP A 165 -8.73 20.46 15.78
C ASP A 165 -9.24 19.64 14.56
N SER A 166 -9.26 18.30 14.66
CA SER A 166 -9.56 17.38 13.54
C SER A 166 -11.01 16.87 13.49
N HIS A 167 -11.85 17.27 14.45
CA HIS A 167 -13.23 16.79 14.62
C HIS A 167 -14.28 17.87 14.36
#